data_AF-A0A2N5V1W2-F1
#
_entry.id   AF-A0A2N5V1W2-F1
#
_cell.length_a   1.000
_cell.length_b   1.000
_cell.length_c   1.000
_cell.angle_alpha   90.00
_cell.angle_beta   90.00
_cell.angle_gamma   90.00
#
_symmetry.space_group_name_H-M   'P 1'
#
loop_
_entity.id
_entity.type
_entity.pdbx_description
1 polymer ?
#
loop_
_entity_poly.entity_id
_entity_poly.type
_entity_poly.pdbx_seq_one_letter_code
_entity_poly.pdbx_strand_id
1 'polypeptide(L)'
;MHHYWCLFHVLKAFKGKAKTYLKDQWTEASEQFWTIMYSQEDPMPTLASFTLRWAQVSPGFSDYILHQWVGRIHKWAIFYRTNFCLQNEQTDHQGIHTNNYTESWHRLLKNSYLSHPDRLQIDEVVQILTEEVKSHYHWLQQQVKSGFAGQTSNKFQMRQKLVADAFTPEEMEISGVVCMAITGRYTIFSFSNPTVRQHMVKTSFSRATGKVQLASCTCQHFNRCGKPTLNK
;
A
#
# COMPACT_ATOMS: atom_id res chain seq x y z
N MET A 1 19.15 -3.70 -11.83
CA MET A 1 17.84 -4.07 -11.25
C MET A 1 18.01 -4.10 -9.73
N HIS A 2 17.47 -3.12 -9.00
CA HIS A 2 17.64 -3.05 -7.54
C HIS A 2 16.57 -3.93 -6.86
N HIS A 3 17.01 -4.95 -6.11
CA HIS A 3 16.12 -5.82 -5.35
C HIS A 3 15.85 -5.20 -3.96
N TYR A 4 14.66 -4.64 -3.78
CA TYR A 4 14.23 -4.09 -2.49
C TYR A 4 13.59 -5.16 -1.61
N TRP A 5 13.87 -5.07 -0.32
CA TRP A 5 13.28 -5.97 0.67
C TRP A 5 11.99 -5.40 1.23
N CYS A 6 10.92 -6.19 1.13
CA CYS A 6 9.66 -5.88 1.76
C CYS A 6 9.85 -5.78 3.28
N LEU A 7 9.43 -4.65 3.85
CA LEU A 7 9.55 -4.36 5.28
C LEU A 7 8.97 -5.48 6.15
N PHE A 8 7.84 -6.06 5.75
CA PHE A 8 7.23 -7.15 6.49
C PHE A 8 8.16 -8.37 6.60
N HIS A 9 8.77 -8.78 5.48
CA HIS A 9 9.69 -9.92 5.47
C HIS A 9 10.95 -9.63 6.30
N VAL A 10 11.44 -8.39 6.28
CA VAL A 10 12.53 -7.94 7.15
C VAL A 10 12.13 -8.10 8.62
N LEU A 11 10.99 -7.54 9.04
CA LEU A 11 10.51 -7.60 10.42
C LEU A 11 10.24 -9.05 10.88
N LYS A 12 9.67 -9.89 10.01
CA LYS A 12 9.39 -11.30 10.29
C LYS A 12 10.68 -12.11 10.46
N ALA A 13 11.64 -11.94 9.56
CA ALA A 13 12.94 -12.61 9.62
C ALA A 13 13.74 -12.17 10.85
N PHE A 14 13.76 -10.86 11.14
CA PHE A 14 14.35 -10.31 12.35
C PHE A 14 13.76 -10.96 13.61
N LYS A 15 12.43 -10.95 13.74
CA LYS A 15 11.72 -11.51 14.90
C LYS A 15 12.05 -13.00 15.07
N GLY A 16 12.11 -13.76 13.98
CA GLY A 16 12.49 -15.18 14.02
C GLY A 16 13.87 -15.39 14.62
N LYS A 17 14.87 -14.60 14.19
CA LYS A 17 16.23 -14.71 14.71
C LYS A 17 16.38 -14.15 16.13
N ALA A 18 15.71 -13.04 16.45
CA ALA A 18 15.67 -12.49 17.80
C ALA A 18 15.17 -13.54 18.81
N LYS A 19 14.10 -14.27 18.48
CA LYS A 19 13.61 -15.40 19.31
C LYS A 19 14.67 -16.48 19.54
N THR A 20 15.45 -16.81 18.51
CA THR A 20 16.49 -17.84 18.61
C THR A 20 17.65 -17.39 19.49
N TYR A 21 18.14 -16.16 19.34
CA TYR A 21 19.34 -15.70 20.03
C TYR A 21 19.08 -15.09 21.41
N LEU A 22 17.95 -14.42 21.61
CA LEU A 22 17.71 -13.57 22.78
C LEU A 22 16.73 -14.17 23.80
N LYS A 23 16.14 -15.34 23.50
CA LYS A 23 15.11 -15.99 24.32
C LYS A 23 14.07 -14.95 24.76
N ASP A 24 13.82 -14.76 26.05
CA ASP A 24 12.75 -13.90 26.57
C ASP A 24 12.91 -12.40 26.27
N GLN A 25 14.11 -11.94 25.91
CA GLN A 25 14.38 -10.52 25.60
C GLN A 25 14.05 -10.14 24.15
N TRP A 26 13.56 -11.09 23.33
CA TRP A 26 13.30 -10.88 21.91
C TRP A 26 12.22 -9.82 21.62
N THR A 27 11.25 -9.65 22.52
CA THR A 27 10.16 -8.66 22.40
C THR A 27 10.72 -7.25 22.44
N GLU A 28 11.54 -6.94 23.43
CA GLU A 28 12.20 -5.65 23.58
C GLU A 28 13.10 -5.33 22.37
N ALA A 29 13.89 -6.31 21.93
CA ALA A 29 14.71 -6.16 20.73
C ALA A 29 13.87 -5.88 19.47
N SER A 30 12.69 -6.51 19.36
CA SER A 30 11.77 -6.30 18.24
C SER A 30 11.14 -4.92 18.26
N GLU A 31 10.72 -4.43 19.42
CA GLU A 31 10.14 -3.09 19.57
C GLU A 31 11.15 -2.00 19.24
N GLN A 32 12.39 -2.11 19.77
CA GLN A 32 13.46 -1.18 19.43
C GLN A 32 13.78 -1.21 17.94
N PHE A 33 13.87 -2.39 17.34
CA PHE A 33 14.11 -2.52 15.91
C PHE A 33 12.97 -1.92 15.09
N TRP A 34 11.71 -2.06 15.52
CA TRP A 34 10.57 -1.40 14.88
C TRP A 34 10.70 0.12 14.94
N THR A 35 11.03 0.69 16.09
CA THR A 35 11.23 2.14 16.24
C THR A 35 12.30 2.65 15.28
N ILE A 36 13.42 1.92 15.16
CA ILE A 36 14.48 2.27 14.22
C ILE A 36 13.99 2.21 12.77
N MET A 37 13.30 1.13 12.41
CA MET A 37 12.76 0.96 11.05
C MET A 37 11.75 2.06 10.71
N TYR A 38 10.84 2.43 11.62
CA TYR A 38 9.82 3.43 11.35
C TYR A 38 10.25 4.89 11.58
N SER A 39 11.49 5.11 12.02
CA SER A 39 12.05 6.46 12.20
C SER A 39 12.07 7.24 10.89
N GLN A 40 11.92 8.57 10.98
CA GLN A 40 12.12 9.46 9.85
C GLN A 40 13.58 9.94 9.70
N GLU A 41 14.40 9.69 10.71
CA GLU A 41 15.81 10.06 10.74
C GLU A 41 16.69 8.96 10.11
N ASP A 42 17.96 9.27 9.87
CA ASP A 42 18.94 8.27 9.43
C ASP A 42 18.98 7.11 10.45
N PRO A 43 18.67 5.86 10.05
CA PRO A 43 18.66 4.73 10.97
C PRO A 43 20.06 4.29 11.40
N MET A 44 21.15 4.69 10.72
CA MET A 44 22.50 4.18 10.97
C MET A 44 23.01 4.44 12.41
N PRO A 45 22.94 5.66 12.97
CA PRO A 45 23.38 5.91 14.35
C PRO A 45 22.60 5.09 15.39
N THR A 46 21.29 4.94 15.19
CA THR A 46 20.43 4.18 16.09
C THR A 46 20.65 2.68 15.95
N LEU A 47 20.89 2.18 14.74
CA LEU A 47 21.29 0.79 14.48
C LEU A 47 22.64 0.45 15.10
N ALA A 48 23.61 1.35 15.06
CA ALA A 48 24.91 1.15 15.70
C ALA A 48 24.76 1.00 17.22
N SER A 49 24.02 1.92 17.84
CA SER A 49 23.69 1.86 19.27
C SER A 49 22.94 0.58 19.65
N PHE A 50 21.95 0.19 18.83
CA PHE A 50 21.19 -1.05 18.98
C PHE A 50 22.11 -2.28 18.94
N THR A 51 23.01 -2.33 17.96
CA THR A 51 23.94 -3.45 17.75
C THR A 51 24.91 -3.62 18.93
N LEU A 52 25.44 -2.51 19.45
CA LEU A 52 26.31 -2.50 20.62
C LEU A 52 25.58 -2.99 21.88
N ARG A 53 24.35 -2.53 22.09
CA ARG A 53 23.52 -2.94 23.23
C ARG A 53 23.30 -4.45 23.24
N TRP A 54 22.86 -5.01 22.10
CA TRP A 54 22.54 -6.43 22.03
C TRP A 54 23.77 -7.34 21.92
N ALA A 55 24.95 -6.79 21.62
CA ALA A 55 26.22 -7.52 21.72
C ALA A 55 26.51 -7.98 23.15
N GLN A 56 26.12 -7.18 24.15
CA GLN A 56 26.30 -7.51 25.57
C GLN A 56 25.40 -8.67 26.03
N VAL A 57 24.28 -8.89 25.33
CA VAL A 57 23.35 -9.99 25.63
C VAL A 57 23.70 -11.23 24.82
N SER A 58 23.98 -11.05 23.53
CA SER A 58 24.32 -12.15 22.62
C SER A 58 25.22 -11.64 21.50
N PRO A 59 26.54 -11.93 21.56
CA PRO A 59 27.48 -11.56 20.50
C PRO A 59 27.06 -12.12 19.13
N GLY A 60 26.54 -13.35 19.10
CA GLY A 60 26.06 -13.99 17.87
C GLY A 60 24.83 -13.31 17.26
N PHE A 61 23.97 -12.70 18.09
CA PHE A 61 22.88 -11.87 17.58
C PHE A 61 23.41 -10.58 16.95
N SER A 62 24.33 -9.90 17.64
CA SER A 62 24.94 -8.67 17.14
C SER A 62 25.66 -8.89 15.80
N ASP A 63 26.41 -9.99 15.68
CA ASP A 63 27.05 -10.40 14.43
C ASP A 63 26.04 -10.62 13.29
N TYR A 64 24.92 -11.28 13.60
CA TYR A 64 23.80 -11.43 12.66
C TYR A 64 23.24 -10.06 12.23
N ILE A 65 23.07 -9.11 13.15
CA ILE A 65 22.58 -7.76 12.82
C ILE A 65 23.54 -7.04 11.88
N LEU A 66 24.84 -7.05 12.18
CA LEU A 66 25.86 -6.40 11.36
C LEU A 66 25.84 -6.93 9.92
N HIS A 67 25.82 -8.25 9.76
CA HIS A 67 25.92 -8.89 8.45
C HIS A 67 24.63 -8.83 7.63
N GLN A 68 23.47 -9.04 8.26
CA GLN A 68 22.20 -9.14 7.54
C GLN A 68 21.50 -7.80 7.37
N TRP A 69 21.67 -6.88 8.32
CA TRP A 69 20.88 -5.66 8.39
C TRP A 69 21.72 -4.44 8.07
N VAL A 70 22.79 -4.19 8.84
CA VAL A 70 23.65 -3.01 8.65
C VAL A 70 24.33 -3.04 7.28
N GLY A 71 25.00 -4.15 6.93
CA GLY A 71 25.68 -4.28 5.64
C GLY A 71 24.75 -4.28 4.42
N ARG A 72 23.43 -4.37 4.62
CA ARG A 72 22.43 -4.46 3.54
C ARG A 72 21.35 -3.39 3.65
N ILE A 73 21.62 -2.31 4.40
CA ILE A 73 20.66 -1.25 4.67
C ILE A 73 20.15 -0.56 3.40
N HIS A 74 21.00 -0.46 2.36
CA HIS A 74 20.65 0.07 1.04
C HIS A 74 19.57 -0.75 0.30
N LYS A 75 19.31 -2.01 0.72
CA LYS A 75 18.24 -2.85 0.15
C LYS A 75 16.89 -2.62 0.82
N TRP A 76 16.85 -1.83 1.88
CA TRP A 76 15.64 -1.65 2.68
C TRP A 76 14.72 -0.66 1.99
N ALA A 77 13.47 -1.07 1.74
CA ALA A 77 12.46 -0.20 1.16
C ALA A 77 12.21 1.09 1.99
N ILE A 78 12.58 1.09 3.27
CA ILE A 78 12.50 2.25 4.15
C ILE A 78 13.56 3.31 3.86
N PHE A 79 14.72 2.93 3.33
CA PHE A 79 15.77 3.90 2.94
C PHE A 79 15.27 4.89 1.87
N TYR A 80 14.22 4.50 1.14
CA TYR A 80 13.58 5.32 0.11
C TYR A 80 12.34 6.09 0.62
N ARG A 81 12.03 6.06 1.93
CA ARG A 81 10.94 6.85 2.51
C ARG A 81 11.35 8.29 2.80
N THR A 82 12.55 8.49 3.31
CA THR A 82 12.97 9.78 3.87
C THR A 82 14.12 10.37 3.07
N ASN A 83 13.76 11.35 2.23
CA ASN A 83 14.54 12.53 1.89
C ASN A 83 15.92 12.40 1.19
N PHE A 84 16.44 11.20 0.88
CA PHE A 84 17.68 11.12 0.10
C PHE A 84 17.49 11.17 -1.43
N CYS A 85 16.25 11.08 -1.91
CA CYS A 85 15.93 11.50 -3.29
C CYS A 85 15.69 13.01 -3.30
N LEU A 86 16.79 13.75 -3.41
CA LEU A 86 16.75 15.11 -3.96
C LEU A 86 15.91 15.10 -5.24
N GLN A 87 14.82 15.87 -5.22
CA GLN A 87 14.06 16.38 -6.36
C GLN A 87 13.44 15.32 -7.31
N ASN A 88 12.09 15.28 -7.28
CA ASN A 88 11.16 14.89 -8.35
C ASN A 88 10.56 13.48 -8.50
N GLU A 89 10.86 12.47 -7.68
CA GLU A 89 10.20 11.15 -7.84
C GLU A 89 9.64 10.56 -6.54
N GLN A 90 8.81 11.33 -5.83
CA GLN A 90 8.13 10.82 -4.63
C GLN A 90 6.79 10.15 -4.98
N THR A 91 6.80 9.06 -5.76
CA THR A 91 5.57 8.24 -5.96
C THR A 91 5.75 6.73 -6.14
N ASP A 92 6.92 6.23 -6.51
CA ASP A 92 6.99 4.86 -7.07
C ASP A 92 7.08 3.74 -6.01
N HIS A 93 7.21 4.10 -4.74
CA HIS A 93 7.30 3.16 -3.62
C HIS A 93 6.11 3.22 -2.66
N GLN A 94 5.08 4.02 -2.97
CA GLN A 94 3.80 3.98 -2.26
C GLN A 94 3.13 2.60 -2.48
N GLY A 95 3.24 1.72 -1.48
CA GLY A 95 2.67 0.37 -1.53
C GLY A 95 3.63 -0.74 -1.09
N ILE A 96 4.94 -0.50 -1.14
CA ILE A 96 5.95 -1.47 -0.65
C ILE A 96 5.85 -1.68 0.87
N HIS A 97 5.14 -0.79 1.56
CA HIS A 97 4.88 -0.84 3.00
C HIS A 97 3.63 -1.64 3.40
N THR A 98 2.72 -1.98 2.49
CA THR A 98 1.45 -2.57 2.90
C THR A 98 1.58 -4.09 2.95
N ASN A 99 2.01 -4.58 4.12
CA ASN A 99 1.93 -6.00 4.48
C ASN A 99 0.55 -6.58 4.13
N ASN A 100 -0.50 -5.76 4.22
CA ASN A 100 -1.85 -6.22 4.07
C ASN A 100 -2.18 -6.61 2.62
N TYR A 101 -1.60 -5.97 1.60
CA TYR A 101 -1.88 -6.35 0.22
C TYR A 101 -1.19 -7.68 -0.10
N THR A 102 0.12 -7.75 0.10
CA THR A 102 0.91 -8.96 -0.15
C THR A 102 0.46 -10.14 0.69
N GLU A 103 0.16 -9.95 1.98
CA GLU A 103 -0.34 -11.04 2.84
C GLU A 103 -1.78 -11.42 2.53
N SER A 104 -2.65 -10.48 2.17
CA SER A 104 -4.00 -10.84 1.71
C SER A 104 -3.92 -11.68 0.44
N TRP A 105 -3.03 -11.33 -0.48
CA TRP A 105 -2.78 -12.11 -1.68
C TRP A 105 -2.14 -13.46 -1.41
N HIS A 106 -1.13 -13.51 -0.56
CA HIS A 106 -0.49 -14.75 -0.15
C HIS A 106 -1.47 -15.69 0.56
N ARG A 107 -2.34 -15.16 1.42
CA ARG A 107 -3.43 -15.90 2.07
C ARG A 107 -4.47 -16.36 1.05
N LEU A 108 -4.88 -15.48 0.12
CA LEU A 108 -5.84 -15.82 -0.93
C LEU A 108 -5.30 -16.94 -1.82
N LEU A 109 -4.04 -16.83 -2.26
CA LEU A 109 -3.33 -17.85 -3.04
C LEU A 109 -3.29 -19.17 -2.28
N LYS A 110 -2.79 -19.18 -1.04
CA LYS A 110 -2.69 -20.40 -0.23
C LYS A 110 -4.02 -21.06 0.06
N ASN A 111 -5.05 -20.28 0.37
CA ASN A 111 -6.31 -20.82 0.88
C ASN A 111 -7.33 -21.13 -0.22
N SER A 112 -7.22 -20.47 -1.37
CA SER A 112 -8.25 -20.52 -2.42
C SER A 112 -7.77 -21.13 -3.72
N TYR A 113 -6.46 -21.12 -3.99
CA TYR A 113 -5.90 -21.61 -5.26
C TYR A 113 -4.89 -22.74 -5.06
N LEU A 114 -4.10 -22.69 -3.98
CA LEU A 114 -3.04 -23.67 -3.68
C LEU A 114 -3.44 -24.60 -2.53
N SER A 115 -4.74 -24.81 -2.29
CA SER A 115 -5.28 -25.47 -1.10
C SER A 115 -4.94 -26.97 -0.98
N HIS A 116 -4.11 -27.50 -1.87
CA HIS A 116 -3.69 -28.89 -1.86
C HIS A 116 -2.59 -29.11 -0.79
N PRO A 117 -2.68 -30.18 0.02
CA PRO A 117 -1.72 -30.45 1.10
C PRO A 117 -0.32 -30.83 0.60
N ASP A 118 -0.18 -31.15 -0.69
CA ASP A 118 1.07 -31.60 -1.30
C ASP A 118 1.92 -30.44 -1.84
N ARG A 119 3.23 -30.68 -1.92
CA ARG A 119 4.18 -29.72 -2.48
C ARG A 119 3.98 -29.63 -3.99
N LEU A 120 3.30 -28.59 -4.43
CA LEU A 120 3.16 -28.27 -5.86
C LEU A 120 4.52 -28.01 -6.50
N GLN A 121 4.72 -28.55 -7.70
CA GLN A 121 5.85 -28.21 -8.54
C GLN A 121 5.71 -26.79 -9.09
N ILE A 122 6.83 -26.20 -9.52
CA ILE A 122 6.86 -24.80 -9.94
C ILE A 122 6.02 -24.54 -11.21
N ASP A 123 5.96 -25.50 -12.11
CA ASP A 123 5.15 -25.48 -13.33
C ASP A 123 3.65 -25.54 -13.01
N GLU A 124 3.23 -26.39 -12.07
CA GLU A 124 1.84 -26.44 -11.58
C GLU A 124 1.42 -25.09 -10.96
N VAL A 125 2.30 -24.48 -10.16
CA VAL A 125 2.04 -23.15 -9.58
C VAL A 125 1.91 -22.09 -10.69
N VAL A 126 2.78 -22.11 -11.70
CA VAL A 126 2.71 -21.17 -12.83
C VAL A 126 1.43 -21.37 -13.63
N GLN A 127 1.00 -22.61 -13.85
CA GLN A 127 -0.26 -22.91 -14.51
C GLN A 127 -1.46 -22.34 -13.74
N ILE A 128 -1.56 -22.60 -12.43
CA ILE A 128 -2.63 -22.05 -11.57
C ILE A 128 -2.66 -20.51 -11.64
N LEU A 129 -1.49 -19.86 -11.58
CA LEU A 129 -1.40 -18.40 -11.66
C LEU A 129 -1.87 -17.85 -13.03
N THR A 130 -1.57 -18.55 -14.11
CA THR A 130 -1.83 -18.07 -15.49
C THR A 130 -3.22 -18.43 -16.00
N GLU A 131 -3.77 -19.57 -15.60
CA GLU A 131 -5.04 -20.09 -16.09
C GLU A 131 -6.18 -19.80 -15.11
N GLU A 132 -5.98 -20.02 -13.81
CA GLU A 132 -7.06 -19.87 -12.83
C GLU A 132 -7.12 -18.46 -12.25
N VAL A 133 -6.02 -17.99 -11.65
CA VAL A 133 -5.98 -16.68 -10.99
C VAL A 133 -6.25 -15.58 -12.01
N LYS A 134 -5.53 -15.58 -13.13
CA LYS A 134 -5.74 -14.59 -14.19
C LYS A 134 -7.18 -14.59 -14.71
N SER A 135 -7.75 -15.75 -15.01
CA SER A 135 -9.12 -15.85 -15.54
C SER A 135 -10.15 -15.37 -14.53
N HIS A 136 -9.99 -15.73 -13.24
CA HIS A 136 -10.87 -15.24 -12.18
C HIS A 136 -10.80 -13.72 -12.06
N TYR A 137 -9.61 -13.11 -12.09
CA TYR A 137 -9.47 -11.66 -12.04
C TYR A 137 -10.05 -10.96 -13.26
N HIS A 138 -9.84 -11.51 -14.46
CA HIS A 138 -10.47 -11.00 -15.67
C HIS A 138 -11.99 -11.07 -15.59
N TRP A 139 -12.53 -12.18 -15.08
CA TRP A 139 -13.97 -12.35 -14.90
C TRP A 139 -14.53 -11.34 -13.90
N LEU A 140 -13.93 -11.18 -12.73
CA LEU A 140 -14.32 -10.16 -11.74
C LEU A 140 -14.29 -8.76 -12.34
N GLN A 141 -13.24 -8.43 -13.09
CA GLN A 141 -13.12 -7.14 -13.76
C GLN A 141 -14.23 -6.94 -14.82
N GLN A 142 -14.56 -7.98 -15.59
CA GLN A 142 -15.64 -7.94 -16.56
C GLN A 142 -17.00 -7.81 -15.89
N GLN A 143 -17.25 -8.50 -14.78
CA GLN A 143 -18.49 -8.36 -14.01
C GLN A 143 -18.67 -6.93 -13.50
N VAL A 144 -17.61 -6.30 -12.99
CA VAL A 144 -17.63 -4.90 -12.57
C VAL A 144 -17.85 -3.97 -13.77
N LYS A 145 -17.11 -4.17 -14.86
CA LYS A 145 -17.22 -3.34 -16.08
C LYS A 145 -18.60 -3.41 -16.72
N SER A 146 -19.22 -4.59 -16.73
CA SER A 146 -20.55 -4.82 -17.28
C SER A 146 -21.67 -4.44 -16.29
N GLY A 147 -21.33 -4.08 -15.06
CA GLY A 147 -22.29 -3.66 -14.04
C GLY A 147 -23.00 -4.79 -13.30
N PHE A 148 -22.60 -6.06 -13.50
CA PHE A 148 -23.10 -7.22 -12.76
C PHE A 148 -22.59 -7.26 -11.32
N ALA A 149 -21.42 -6.67 -11.07
CA ALA A 149 -20.85 -6.50 -9.73
C ALA A 149 -20.54 -5.03 -9.44
N GLY A 150 -20.70 -4.63 -8.18
CA GLY A 150 -20.26 -3.31 -7.72
C GLY A 150 -18.73 -3.22 -7.66
N GLN A 151 -18.15 -2.07 -8.02
CA GLN A 151 -16.74 -1.85 -7.73
C GLN A 151 -16.54 -1.75 -6.23
N THR A 152 -15.62 -2.56 -5.67
CA THR A 152 -15.28 -2.48 -4.26
C THR A 152 -14.24 -1.37 -4.03
N SER A 153 -14.53 -0.46 -3.11
CA SER A 153 -13.56 0.56 -2.67
C SER A 153 -12.42 -0.12 -1.90
N ASN A 154 -11.17 0.19 -2.25
CA ASN A 154 -10.04 -0.25 -1.44
C ASN A 154 -9.99 0.53 -0.11
N LYS A 155 -9.18 0.08 0.86
CA LYS A 155 -9.07 0.72 2.19
C LYS A 155 -8.74 2.22 2.12
N PHE A 156 -7.91 2.63 1.16
CA PHE A 156 -7.57 4.03 0.97
C PHE A 156 -8.78 4.83 0.47
N GLN A 157 -9.47 4.33 -0.54
CA GLN A 157 -10.70 4.93 -1.08
C GLN A 157 -11.80 5.00 -0.02
N MET A 158 -11.97 3.96 0.79
CA MET A 158 -12.90 3.97 1.93
C MET A 158 -12.53 5.07 2.94
N ARG A 159 -11.26 5.19 3.32
CA ARG A 159 -10.82 6.22 4.26
C ARG A 159 -11.02 7.62 3.69
N GLN A 160 -10.68 7.84 2.42
CA GLN A 160 -10.91 9.12 1.75
C GLN A 160 -12.41 9.45 1.66
N LYS A 161 -13.25 8.45 1.39
CA LYS A 161 -14.71 8.59 1.42
C LYS A 161 -15.20 8.97 2.81
N LEU A 162 -14.74 8.31 3.87
CA LEU A 162 -15.13 8.65 5.25
C LEU A 162 -14.71 10.07 5.63
N VAL A 163 -13.51 10.50 5.23
CA VAL A 163 -13.06 11.88 5.43
C VAL A 163 -13.96 12.85 4.67
N ALA A 164 -14.28 12.57 3.41
CA ALA A 164 -15.16 13.40 2.60
C ALA A 164 -16.59 13.46 3.15
N ASP A 165 -17.14 12.32 3.59
CA ASP A 165 -18.49 12.20 4.17
C ASP A 165 -18.59 12.90 5.54
N ALA A 166 -17.47 13.11 6.24
CA ALA A 166 -17.43 13.79 7.53
C ALA A 166 -17.52 15.32 7.42
N PHE A 167 -17.28 15.90 6.25
CA PHE A 167 -17.44 17.34 6.04
C PHE A 167 -18.92 17.73 5.96
N THR A 168 -19.32 18.64 6.84
CA THR A 168 -20.61 19.31 6.79
C THR A 168 -20.64 20.41 5.72
N PRO A 169 -21.82 20.82 5.24
CA PRO A 169 -21.94 21.98 4.33
C PRO A 169 -21.31 23.26 4.89
N GLU A 170 -21.46 23.51 6.19
CA GLU A 170 -20.90 24.69 6.87
C GLU A 170 -19.36 24.65 6.88
N GLU A 171 -18.74 23.49 7.15
CA GLU A 171 -17.28 23.33 7.10
C GLU A 171 -16.73 23.46 5.68
N MET A 172 -17.47 22.98 4.67
CA MET A 172 -17.11 23.18 3.26
C MET A 172 -17.15 24.66 2.88
N GLU A 173 -18.17 25.40 3.32
CA GLU A 173 -18.29 26.84 3.08
C GLU A 173 -17.16 27.63 3.75
N ILE A 174 -16.89 27.38 5.03
CA ILE A 174 -15.77 28.00 5.78
C ILE A 174 -14.43 27.70 5.10
N SER A 175 -14.26 26.49 4.58
CA SER A 175 -13.04 26.09 3.88
C SER A 175 -12.97 26.62 2.44
N GLY A 176 -14.02 27.27 1.91
CA GLY A 176 -14.07 27.72 0.51
C GLY A 176 -14.15 26.57 -0.51
N VAL A 177 -14.57 25.38 -0.07
CA VAL A 177 -14.76 24.20 -0.93
C VAL A 177 -16.12 24.30 -1.60
N VAL A 178 -16.12 24.70 -2.87
CA VAL A 178 -17.34 24.81 -3.68
C VAL A 178 -17.48 23.59 -4.60
N CYS A 179 -18.71 23.06 -4.69
CA CYS A 179 -19.09 22.05 -5.67
C CYS A 179 -20.19 22.62 -6.58
N MET A 180 -19.87 22.88 -7.84
CA MET A 180 -20.82 23.38 -8.84
C MET A 180 -21.19 22.28 -9.81
N ALA A 181 -22.48 22.05 -10.03
CA ALA A 181 -22.99 21.10 -11.01
C ALA A 181 -23.60 21.81 -12.22
N ILE A 182 -23.07 21.55 -13.43
CA ILE A 182 -23.57 22.09 -14.69
C ILE A 182 -23.71 20.93 -15.68
N THR A 183 -24.94 20.53 -15.98
CA THR A 183 -25.33 19.61 -17.08
C THR A 183 -24.39 18.41 -17.25
N GLY A 184 -24.22 17.61 -16.19
CA GLY A 184 -23.38 16.40 -16.20
C GLY A 184 -21.88 16.64 -15.99
N ARG A 185 -21.47 17.89 -15.71
CA ARG A 185 -20.13 18.27 -15.25
C ARG A 185 -20.20 18.80 -13.84
N TYR A 186 -19.22 18.45 -13.03
CA TYR A 186 -19.02 19.00 -11.70
C TYR A 186 -17.66 19.68 -11.63
N THR A 187 -17.63 20.88 -11.07
CA THR A 187 -16.40 21.57 -10.68
C THR A 187 -16.31 21.51 -9.16
N ILE A 188 -15.28 20.84 -8.66
CA ILE A 188 -15.08 20.58 -7.24
C ILE A 188 -13.76 21.22 -6.81
N PHE A 189 -13.82 22.14 -5.86
CA PHE A 189 -12.64 22.77 -5.29
C PHE A 189 -11.95 21.78 -4.33
N SER A 190 -10.62 21.82 -4.28
CA SER A 190 -9.84 20.84 -3.52
C SER A 190 -10.00 21.04 -2.02
N PHE A 191 -10.36 19.98 -1.30
CA PHE A 191 -10.44 19.96 0.17
C PHE A 191 -9.12 20.36 0.88
N SER A 192 -7.97 20.15 0.23
CA SER A 192 -6.66 20.46 0.80
C SER A 192 -6.10 21.82 0.36
N ASN A 193 -6.63 22.39 -0.71
CA ASN A 193 -6.17 23.68 -1.24
C ASN A 193 -7.22 24.29 -2.19
N PRO A 194 -8.34 24.79 -1.63
CA PRO A 194 -9.51 25.16 -2.41
C PRO A 194 -9.29 26.39 -3.28
N THR A 195 -8.44 27.33 -2.85
CA THR A 195 -8.16 28.57 -3.60
C THR A 195 -7.25 28.37 -4.81
N VAL A 196 -6.43 27.30 -4.82
CA VAL A 196 -5.44 27.05 -5.87
C VAL A 196 -5.81 25.88 -6.78
N ARG A 197 -6.62 24.94 -6.28
CA ARG A 197 -6.87 23.67 -6.99
C ARG A 197 -8.36 23.39 -7.13
N GLN A 198 -8.78 23.16 -8.37
CA GLN A 198 -10.09 22.66 -8.72
C GLN A 198 -10.00 21.42 -9.61
N HIS A 199 -11.01 20.56 -9.48
CA HIS A 199 -11.16 19.32 -10.21
C HIS A 199 -12.44 19.36 -11.03
N MET A 200 -12.32 19.12 -12.33
CA MET A 200 -13.45 18.99 -13.22
C MET A 200 -13.76 17.51 -13.41
N VAL A 201 -14.97 17.13 -13.04
CA VAL A 201 -15.52 15.78 -13.08
C VAL A 201 -16.59 15.75 -14.16
N LYS A 202 -16.45 14.91 -15.18
CA LYS A 202 -17.47 14.71 -16.20
C LYS A 202 -18.14 13.37 -15.97
N THR A 203 -19.46 13.34 -16.05
CA THR A 203 -20.24 12.10 -15.97
C THR A 203 -20.90 11.78 -17.30
N SER A 204 -21.15 10.51 -17.55
CA SER A 204 -21.85 10.03 -18.72
C SER A 204 -22.89 9.00 -18.32
N PHE A 205 -24.04 9.01 -18.97
CA PHE A 205 -25.04 7.97 -18.78
C PHE A 205 -24.67 6.73 -19.60
N SER A 206 -24.47 5.60 -18.92
CA SER A 206 -24.26 4.31 -19.57
C SER A 206 -25.62 3.69 -19.88
N ARG A 207 -25.97 3.60 -21.17
CA ARG A 207 -27.21 2.93 -21.63
C ARG A 207 -27.22 1.43 -21.28
N ALA A 208 -26.06 0.79 -21.29
CA ALA A 208 -25.93 -0.63 -20.98
C ALA A 208 -26.25 -0.95 -19.50
N THR A 209 -25.89 -0.05 -18.59
CA THR A 209 -26.09 -0.28 -17.15
C THR A 209 -27.22 0.56 -16.56
N GLY A 210 -27.82 1.46 -17.33
CA GLY A 210 -28.84 2.42 -16.86
C GLY A 210 -28.32 3.39 -15.78
N LYS A 211 -27.00 3.57 -15.66
CA LYS A 211 -26.36 4.29 -14.54
C LYS A 211 -25.47 5.43 -15.03
N VAL A 212 -25.40 6.49 -14.22
CA VAL A 212 -24.43 7.58 -14.39
C VAL A 212 -23.06 7.10 -13.96
N GLN A 213 -22.08 7.20 -14.84
CA GLN A 213 -20.70 6.79 -14.59
C GLN A 213 -19.76 7.99 -14.69
N LEU A 214 -18.64 7.92 -13.97
CA LEU A 214 -17.57 8.90 -14.09
C LEU A 214 -16.84 8.71 -15.43
N ALA A 215 -16.97 9.70 -16.31
CA ALA A 215 -16.39 9.69 -17.65
C ALA A 215 -14.95 10.21 -17.66
N SER A 216 -14.66 11.29 -16.91
CA SER A 216 -13.32 11.86 -16.77
C SER A 216 -13.19 12.68 -15.48
N CYS A 217 -12.00 12.76 -14.91
CA CYS A 217 -11.69 13.73 -13.85
C CYS A 217 -10.30 14.33 -14.07
N THR A 218 -10.14 15.63 -13.82
CA THR A 218 -8.81 16.30 -13.93
C THR A 218 -7.90 16.03 -12.74
N CYS A 219 -8.35 15.29 -11.72
CA CYS A 219 -7.49 14.97 -10.59
C CYS A 219 -6.36 14.02 -11.00
N GLN A 220 -5.18 14.25 -10.44
CA GLN A 220 -3.97 13.48 -10.76
C GLN A 220 -4.14 11.98 -10.52
N HIS A 221 -4.94 11.61 -9.51
CA HIS A 221 -5.25 10.21 -9.22
C HIS A 221 -6.04 9.54 -10.35
N PHE A 222 -7.06 10.20 -10.90
CA PHE A 222 -7.85 9.67 -12.01
C PHE A 222 -7.00 9.55 -13.29
N ASN A 223 -6.15 10.53 -13.59
CA ASN A 223 -5.25 10.48 -14.73
C ASN A 223 -4.22 9.34 -14.64
N ARG A 224 -3.80 8.99 -13.43
CA ARG A 224 -2.85 7.89 -13.19
C ARG A 224 -3.52 6.51 -13.16
N CYS A 225 -4.71 6.40 -12.57
CA CYS A 225 -5.33 5.11 -12.27
C CYS A 225 -6.50 4.74 -13.21
N GLY A 226 -6.94 5.64 -14.09
CA GLY A 226 -8.07 5.41 -15.00
C GLY A 226 -9.43 5.43 -14.30
N LYS A 227 -10.50 5.26 -15.08
CA LYS A 227 -11.92 5.39 -14.66
C LYS A 227 -12.26 4.47 -13.47
N PRO A 228 -12.53 5.01 -12.26
CA PRO A 228 -13.31 4.31 -11.26
C PRO A 228 -14.78 4.43 -11.67
N THR A 229 -15.42 3.32 -12.01
CA THR A 229 -16.87 3.25 -12.14
C THR A 229 -17.48 3.37 -10.74
N LEU A 230 -17.80 4.61 -10.36
CA LEU A 230 -18.58 4.91 -9.16
C LEU A 230 -19.99 4.32 -9.32
N ASN A 231 -20.24 3.20 -8.66
CA ASN A 231 -21.59 2.74 -8.35
C ASN A 231 -21.96 3.36 -7.00
N LYS A 232 -22.94 4.27 -7.01
CA LYS A 232 -23.68 4.66 -5.80
C LYS A 232 -24.64 3.55 -5.42
#